data_AF-A0A9P3ZQN1-F1
#
_entry.id   AF-A0A9P3ZQN1-F1
#
_cell.length_a   1.000
_cell.length_b   1.000
_cell.length_c   1.000
_cell.angle_alpha   90.00
_cell.angle_beta   90.00
_cell.angle_gamma   90.00
#
_symmetry.space_group_name_H-M   'P 1'
#
loop_
_entity.id
_entity.type
_entity.pdbx_description
1 polymer ?
#
loop_
_entity_poly.entity_id
_entity_poly.type
_entity_poly.pdbx_seq_one_letter_code
_entity_poly.pdbx_strand_id
1 'polypeptide(L)'
;MRTTLLLLLTACLASASPGEETLKSLLQEREQILVRIDELMKDRYKSGLCHWTETVLSRLQLLEFRRDHAASLKEGIAFQKEIVALREEEYRVFQKSLEADPSLRLEAYRSQEAGLAAKCRLLEMESRAGGEKQ
;
A
#
# COMPACT_ATOMS: atom_id res chain seq x y z
N MET A 1 -37.81 -51.77 -14.80
CA MET A 1 -38.20 -50.37 -14.48
C MET A 1 -37.64 -50.01 -13.12
N ARG A 2 -37.27 -48.72 -12.96
CA ARG A 2 -36.78 -48.03 -11.75
C ARG A 2 -35.30 -48.26 -11.40
N THR A 3 -34.44 -47.27 -11.23
CA THR A 3 -34.38 -45.85 -11.61
C THR A 3 -32.96 -45.44 -11.23
N THR A 4 -32.25 -44.81 -12.16
CA THR A 4 -30.89 -44.30 -12.08
C THR A 4 -30.72 -43.40 -10.86
N LEU A 5 -29.87 -43.78 -9.90
CA LEU A 5 -29.47 -42.90 -8.80
C LEU A 5 -28.30 -42.04 -9.29
N LEU A 6 -28.64 -40.91 -9.92
CA LEU A 6 -27.72 -39.79 -10.14
C LEU A 6 -27.40 -39.19 -8.76
N LEU A 7 -26.28 -39.62 -8.17
CA LEU A 7 -25.62 -38.87 -7.11
C LEU A 7 -25.04 -37.60 -7.75
N LEU A 8 -25.84 -36.53 -7.67
CA LEU A 8 -25.41 -35.15 -7.93
C LEU A 8 -24.17 -34.86 -7.07
N LEU A 9 -23.00 -34.91 -7.69
CA LEU A 9 -21.84 -34.14 -7.29
C LEU A 9 -22.25 -32.67 -7.33
N THR A 10 -22.58 -32.14 -6.15
CA THR A 10 -22.68 -30.70 -5.89
C THR A 10 -21.30 -30.09 -6.14
N ALA A 11 -21.04 -29.72 -7.39
CA ALA A 11 -20.03 -28.76 -7.73
C ALA A 11 -20.44 -27.43 -7.10
N CYS A 12 -19.96 -27.16 -5.88
CA CYS A 12 -19.86 -25.81 -5.34
C CYS A 12 -18.84 -25.05 -6.20
N LEU A 13 -19.24 -24.71 -7.42
CA LEU A 13 -18.61 -23.64 -8.17
C LEU A 13 -18.90 -22.38 -7.37
N ALA A 14 -17.87 -21.88 -6.68
CA ALA A 14 -17.87 -20.54 -6.11
C ALA A 14 -18.02 -19.55 -7.28
N SER A 15 -19.25 -19.29 -7.71
CA SER A 15 -19.57 -18.19 -8.61
C SER A 15 -19.34 -16.92 -7.81
N ALA A 16 -18.23 -16.22 -8.06
CA ALA A 16 -18.01 -14.87 -7.57
C ALA A 16 -19.26 -14.05 -7.90
N SER A 17 -19.78 -13.31 -6.92
CA SER A 17 -20.97 -12.50 -7.17
C SER A 17 -20.64 -11.43 -8.24
N PRO A 18 -21.60 -11.00 -9.08
CA PRO A 18 -21.35 -9.92 -10.05
C PRO A 18 -20.75 -8.65 -9.42
N GLY A 19 -21.06 -8.38 -8.14
CA GLY A 19 -20.48 -7.26 -7.39
C GLY A 19 -19.01 -7.45 -7.03
N GLU A 20 -18.58 -8.69 -6.76
CA GLU A 20 -17.20 -9.03 -6.42
C GLU A 20 -16.27 -8.92 -7.64
N GLU A 21 -16.72 -9.40 -8.81
CA GLU A 21 -16.00 -9.20 -10.08
C GLU A 21 -15.89 -7.71 -10.45
N THR A 22 -16.97 -6.95 -10.25
CA THR A 22 -16.97 -5.49 -10.49
C THR A 22 -15.98 -4.78 -9.58
N LEU A 23 -15.99 -5.07 -8.28
CA LEU A 23 -15.05 -4.47 -7.33
C LEU A 23 -13.59 -4.82 -7.68
N LYS A 24 -13.33 -6.09 -8.02
CA LYS A 24 -11.99 -6.54 -8.42
C LYS A 24 -11.47 -5.78 -9.65
N SER A 25 -12.32 -5.61 -10.66
CA SER A 25 -12.00 -4.83 -11.86
C SER A 25 -11.66 -3.37 -11.52
N LEU A 26 -12.49 -2.72 -10.69
CA LEU A 26 -12.25 -1.34 -10.25
C LEU A 26 -10.96 -1.19 -9.45
N LEU A 27 -10.64 -2.14 -8.57
CA LEU A 27 -9.39 -2.12 -7.80
C LEU A 27 -8.17 -2.28 -8.72
N GLN A 28 -8.25 -3.15 -9.74
CA GLN A 28 -7.20 -3.31 -10.74
C GLN A 28 -6.98 -2.03 -11.55
N GLU A 29 -8.06 -1.38 -12.01
CA GLU A 29 -7.97 -0.11 -12.75
C GLU A 29 -7.36 1.00 -11.87
N ARG A 30 -7.80 1.11 -10.61
CA ARG A 30 -7.24 2.07 -9.65
C ARG A 30 -5.75 1.85 -9.43
N GLU A 31 -5.30 0.60 -9.28
CA GLU A 31 -3.88 0.29 -9.13
C GLU A 31 -3.09 0.71 -10.37
N GLN A 32 -3.57 0.39 -11.57
CA GLN A 32 -2.90 0.75 -12.82
C GLN A 32 -2.72 2.27 -12.98
N ILE A 33 -3.72 3.06 -12.57
CA ILE A 33 -3.62 4.51 -12.57
C ILE A 33 -2.55 4.98 -11.57
N LEU A 34 -2.54 4.43 -10.34
CA LEU A 34 -1.54 4.78 -9.33
C LEU A 34 -0.11 4.41 -9.76
N VAL A 35 0.08 3.28 -10.44
CA VAL A 35 1.37 2.89 -11.04
C VAL A 35 1.82 3.93 -12.06
N ARG A 36 0.93 4.33 -12.97
CA ARG A 36 1.25 5.35 -13.99
C ARG A 36 1.59 6.71 -13.35
N ILE A 37 0.90 7.10 -12.28
CA ILE A 37 1.20 8.33 -11.54
C ILE A 37 2.61 8.24 -10.92
N ASP A 38 2.94 7.15 -10.23
CA ASP A 38 4.27 6.92 -9.62
C ASP A 38 5.39 6.98 -10.67
N GLU A 39 5.18 6.36 -11.84
CA GLU A 39 6.13 6.41 -12.97
C GLU A 39 6.30 7.83 -13.53
N LEU A 40 5.20 8.52 -13.83
CA LEU A 40 5.23 9.88 -14.36
C LEU A 40 5.88 10.86 -13.38
N MET A 41 5.64 10.71 -12.08
CA MET A 41 6.26 11.57 -11.07
C MET A 41 7.77 11.35 -10.99
N LYS A 42 8.25 10.11 -11.11
CA LYS A 42 9.69 9.83 -11.19
C LYS A 42 10.32 10.47 -12.41
N ASP A 43 9.67 10.42 -13.56
CA ASP A 43 10.21 11.02 -14.80
C ASP A 43 10.19 12.55 -14.76
N ARG A 44 9.14 13.14 -14.17
CA ARG A 44 9.11 14.58 -13.87
C ARG A 44 10.25 14.99 -12.95
N TYR A 45 10.53 14.23 -11.90
CA TYR A 45 11.64 14.53 -10.99
C TYR A 45 13.01 14.45 -11.66
N LYS A 46 13.26 13.38 -12.44
CA LYS A 46 14.49 13.25 -13.23
C LYS A 46 14.68 14.42 -14.20
N SER A 47 13.57 14.98 -14.70
CA SER A 47 13.57 16.12 -15.62
C SER A 47 13.59 17.48 -14.90
N GLY A 48 13.63 17.51 -13.57
CA GLY A 48 13.59 18.75 -12.78
C GLY A 48 12.25 19.47 -12.74
N LEU A 49 11.15 18.78 -13.10
CA LEU A 49 9.80 19.34 -13.24
C LEU A 49 8.91 19.16 -11.99
N CYS A 50 9.43 18.54 -10.94
CA CYS A 50 8.78 18.46 -9.62
C CYS A 50 9.82 18.26 -8.52
N HIS A 51 9.42 18.55 -7.28
CA HIS A 51 10.23 18.28 -6.10
C HIS A 51 10.20 16.79 -5.74
N TRP A 52 11.28 16.31 -5.12
CA TRP A 52 11.38 14.92 -4.68
C TRP A 52 10.24 14.51 -3.74
N THR A 53 9.79 15.40 -2.86
CA THR A 53 8.66 15.15 -1.95
C THR A 53 7.37 14.80 -2.69
N GLU A 54 7.14 15.35 -3.88
CA GLU A 54 5.99 15.00 -4.71
C GLU A 54 6.09 13.56 -5.24
N THR A 55 7.31 13.07 -5.53
CA THR A 55 7.53 11.66 -5.88
C THR A 55 7.26 10.73 -4.72
N VAL A 56 7.68 11.12 -3.51
CA VAL A 56 7.44 10.37 -2.27
C VAL A 56 5.94 10.23 -2.02
N LEU A 57 5.17 11.32 -2.14
CA LEU A 57 3.73 11.29 -1.97
C LEU A 57 3.04 10.33 -2.95
N SER A 58 3.39 10.38 -4.23
CA SER A 58 2.81 9.45 -5.23
C SER A 58 3.14 7.99 -4.95
N ARG A 59 4.38 7.70 -4.52
CA ARG A 59 4.82 6.36 -4.19
C ARG A 59 4.12 5.83 -2.94
N LEU A 60 3.94 6.67 -1.92
CA LEU A 60 3.20 6.32 -0.71
C LEU A 60 1.77 5.96 -1.03
N GLN A 61 1.09 6.75 -1.88
CA GLN A 61 -0.29 6.47 -2.27
C GLN A 61 -0.44 5.10 -2.94
N LEU A 62 0.48 4.73 -3.84
CA LEU A 62 0.49 3.40 -4.46
C LEU A 62 0.73 2.28 -3.44
N LEU A 63 1.72 2.47 -2.55
CA LEU A 63 2.06 1.46 -1.54
C LEU A 63 0.94 1.26 -0.52
N GLU A 64 0.30 2.34 -0.06
CA GLU A 64 -0.83 2.30 0.86
C GLU A 64 -2.02 1.58 0.22
N PHE A 65 -2.32 1.88 -1.04
CA PHE A 65 -3.35 1.18 -1.80
C PHE A 65 -3.06 -0.33 -1.88
N ARG A 66 -1.84 -0.72 -2.25
CA ARG A 66 -1.43 -2.12 -2.34
C ARG A 66 -1.48 -2.85 -1.01
N ARG A 67 -1.05 -2.21 0.08
CA ARG A 67 -1.17 -2.75 1.43
C ARG A 67 -2.63 -3.03 1.81
N ASP A 68 -3.50 -2.06 1.56
CA ASP A 68 -4.90 -2.13 2.00
C ASP A 68 -5.72 -3.15 1.18
N HIS A 69 -5.24 -3.56 0.00
CA HIS A 69 -5.88 -4.53 -0.88
C HIS A 69 -5.00 -5.78 -1.13
N ALA A 70 -4.02 -6.03 -0.27
CA ALA A 70 -3.14 -7.18 -0.38
C ALA A 70 -3.92 -8.49 -0.24
N ALA A 71 -3.53 -9.53 -0.97
CA ALA A 71 -4.17 -10.84 -0.93
C ALA A 71 -3.88 -11.61 0.38
N SER A 72 -2.88 -11.17 1.15
CA SER A 72 -2.52 -11.77 2.43
C SER A 72 -1.92 -10.76 3.39
N LEU A 73 -1.99 -11.05 4.70
CA LEU A 73 -1.34 -10.26 5.74
C LEU A 73 0.18 -10.17 5.51
N LYS A 74 0.82 -11.25 5.06
CA LYS A 74 2.26 -11.28 4.75
C LYS A 74 2.62 -10.29 3.64
N GLU A 75 1.82 -10.23 2.58
CA GLU A 75 2.00 -9.28 1.48
C GLU A 75 1.75 -7.84 1.95
N GLY A 76 0.69 -7.61 2.74
CA GLY A 76 0.43 -6.30 3.35
C GLY A 76 1.60 -5.82 4.23
N ILE A 77 2.20 -6.72 5.03
CA ILE A 77 3.38 -6.41 5.84
C ILE A 77 4.58 -6.02 4.95
N ALA A 78 4.77 -6.68 3.81
CA ALA A 78 5.85 -6.33 2.88
C ALA A 78 5.69 -4.89 2.35
N PHE A 79 4.49 -4.52 1.90
CA PHE A 79 4.22 -3.14 1.49
C PHE A 79 4.35 -2.14 2.64
N GLN A 80 3.92 -2.50 3.86
CA GLN A 80 4.07 -1.64 5.03
C GLN A 80 5.56 -1.41 5.39
N LYS A 81 6.44 -2.39 5.17
CA LYS A 81 7.90 -2.22 5.32
C LYS A 81 8.46 -1.24 4.30
N GLU A 82 8.01 -1.30 3.05
CA GLU A 82 8.38 -0.30 2.04
C GLU A 82 7.92 1.11 2.43
N ILE A 83 6.70 1.25 2.96
CA ILE A 83 6.17 2.53 3.46
C ILE A 83 7.04 3.08 4.59
N VAL A 84 7.42 2.25 5.57
CA VAL A 84 8.30 2.66 6.67
C VAL A 84 9.64 3.16 6.13
N ALA A 85 10.29 2.40 5.24
CA ALA A 85 11.57 2.79 4.67
C ALA A 85 11.49 4.13 3.92
N LEU A 86 10.41 4.35 3.16
CA LEU A 86 10.20 5.59 2.42
C LEU A 86 9.96 6.79 3.36
N ARG A 87 9.18 6.60 4.43
CA ARG A 87 8.95 7.64 5.45
C ARG A 87 10.22 7.99 6.23
N GLU A 88 11.07 7.00 6.51
CA GLU A 88 12.37 7.24 7.15
C GLU A 88 13.30 8.07 6.26
N GLU A 89 13.30 7.81 4.95
CA GLU A 89 14.06 8.63 4.01
C GLU A 89 13.49 10.06 3.91
N GLU A 90 12.16 10.21 3.85
CA GLU A 90 11.47 11.50 3.88
C GLU A 90 11.87 12.33 5.11
N TYR A 91 11.83 11.72 6.27
CA TYR A 91 12.21 12.41 7.51
C TYR A 91 13.68 12.80 7.52
N ARG A 92 14.57 11.94 7.02
CA ARG A 92 16.00 12.24 6.92
C ARG A 92 16.27 13.45 6.03
N VAL A 93 15.54 13.58 4.92
CA VAL A 93 15.64 14.76 4.04
C VAL A 93 15.16 16.01 4.76
N PHE A 94 14.01 15.96 5.45
CA PHE A 94 13.52 17.12 6.21
C PHE A 94 14.42 17.51 7.38
N GLN A 95 15.03 16.55 8.08
CA GLN A 95 15.99 16.84 9.14
C GLN A 95 17.20 17.64 8.63
N LYS A 96 17.78 17.22 7.50
CA LYS A 96 18.90 17.96 6.87
C LYS A 96 18.47 19.36 6.44
N SER A 97 17.28 19.49 5.86
CA SER A 97 16.75 20.80 5.46
C SER A 97 16.47 21.71 6.66
N LEU A 98 16.08 21.14 7.81
CA LEU A 98 15.82 21.90 9.05
C LEU A 98 17.09 22.54 9.63
N GLU A 99 18.25 21.89 9.46
CA GLU A 99 19.56 22.47 9.87
C GLU A 99 19.88 23.73 9.07
N ALA A 100 19.47 23.78 7.79
CA ALA A 100 19.67 24.91 6.90
C ALA A 100 18.56 25.97 7.00
N ASP A 101 17.32 25.56 7.28
CA ASP A 101 16.15 26.42 7.37
C ASP A 101 15.24 26.02 8.55
N PRO A 102 15.33 26.73 9.69
CA PRO A 102 14.50 26.47 10.87
C PRO A 102 12.98 26.63 10.64
N SER A 103 12.54 27.27 9.55
CA SER A 103 11.12 27.44 9.24
C SER A 103 10.43 26.11 8.88
N LEU A 104 11.20 25.12 8.42
CA LEU A 104 10.74 23.77 8.04
C LEU A 104 10.43 22.85 9.23
N ARG A 105 10.40 23.39 10.45
CA ARG A 105 10.22 22.60 11.69
C ARG A 105 8.88 21.88 11.71
N LEU A 106 7.83 22.51 11.18
CA LEU A 106 6.51 21.89 11.13
C LEU A 106 6.50 20.68 10.20
N GLU A 107 7.09 20.80 9.02
CA GLU A 107 7.22 19.74 8.01
C GLU A 107 8.06 18.59 8.55
N ALA A 108 9.16 18.89 9.24
CA ALA A 108 9.98 17.89 9.91
C ALA A 108 9.18 17.10 10.96
N TYR A 109 8.38 17.77 11.81
CA TYR A 109 7.53 17.07 12.78
C TYR A 109 6.42 16.26 12.13
N ARG A 110 5.79 16.76 11.06
CA ARG A 110 4.78 16.00 10.29
C ARG A 110 5.39 14.74 9.67
N SER A 111 6.58 14.85 9.10
CA SER A 111 7.28 13.69 8.53
C SER A 111 7.69 12.69 9.63
N GLN A 112 8.13 13.18 10.79
CA GLN A 112 8.44 12.34 11.94
C GLN A 112 7.21 11.56 12.44
N GLU A 113 6.09 12.26 12.61
CA GLU A 113 4.81 11.67 13.04
C GLU A 113 4.37 10.60 12.04
N ALA A 114 4.36 10.90 10.75
CA ALA A 114 3.99 9.94 9.70
C ALA A 114 4.90 8.69 9.71
N GLY A 115 6.20 8.87 9.95
CA GLY A 115 7.15 7.77 10.11
C GLY A 115 6.87 6.91 11.35
N LEU A 116 6.52 7.52 12.48
CA LEU A 116 6.13 6.81 13.69
C LEU A 116 4.81 6.05 13.49
N ALA A 117 3.80 6.68 12.89
CA ALA A 117 2.52 6.06 12.58
C ALA A 117 2.70 4.83 11.67
N ALA A 118 3.57 4.92 10.66
CA ALA A 118 3.90 3.79 9.79
C ALA A 118 4.57 2.63 10.57
N LYS A 119 5.46 2.92 11.52
CA LYS A 119 6.11 1.90 12.35
C LYS A 119 5.13 1.24 13.32
N CYS A 120 4.26 2.02 13.97
CA CYS A 120 3.22 1.47 14.83
C CYS A 120 2.32 0.50 14.05
N ARG A 121 1.86 0.91 12.86
CA ARG A 121 1.04 0.05 12.00
C ARG A 121 1.77 -1.22 11.58
N LEU A 122 3.07 -1.15 11.30
CA LEU A 122 3.87 -2.35 10.98
C LEU A 122 3.86 -3.33 12.16
N LEU A 123 4.13 -2.86 13.38
CA LEU A 123 4.13 -3.69 14.58
C LEU A 123 2.76 -4.32 14.86
N GLU A 124 1.68 -3.57 14.66
CA GLU A 124 0.31 -4.09 14.76
C GLU A 124 0.09 -5.23 13.75
N MET A 125 0.47 -5.05 12.50
CA MET A 125 0.33 -6.08 11.47
C MET A 125 1.18 -7.32 11.76
N GLU A 126 2.42 -7.14 12.21
CA GLU A 126 3.33 -8.24 12.56
C GLU A 126 2.83 -9.01 13.81
N SER A 127 2.26 -8.32 14.81
CA SER A 127 1.68 -8.98 15.98
C SER A 127 0.51 -9.89 15.63
N ARG A 128 -0.36 -9.46 14.70
CA ARG A 128 -1.47 -10.27 14.18
C ARG A 128 -0.97 -11.53 13.46
N ALA A 129 0.09 -11.42 12.66
CA ALA A 129 0.70 -12.56 12.00
C ALA A 129 1.35 -13.55 12.98
N GLY A 130 1.79 -13.08 14.15
CA GLY A 130 2.29 -13.93 15.25
C GLY A 130 1.18 -14.67 15.99
N GLY A 131 -0.01 -14.06 16.11
CA GLY A 131 -1.18 -14.66 16.76
C GLY A 131 -1.90 -15.72 15.92
N GLU A 132 -1.81 -15.67 14.59
CA GLU A 132 -2.40 -16.67 13.68
C GLU A 132 -1.71 -18.06 13.72
N LYS A 133 -0.63 -18.22 14.49
CA LYS A 133 0.11 -19.48 14.67
C LYS A 133 -0.19 -20.23 15.97
N GLN A 134 -1.16 -19.79 16.77
CA GLN A 134 -1.64 -20.46 17.99
C GLN A 134 -3.07 -20.98 17.81
#